data_AF-A0A8X7BRR3-F1
#
_entry.id   AF-A0A8X7BRR3-F1
#
_cell.length_a   1.000
_cell.length_b   1.000
_cell.length_c   1.000
_cell.angle_alpha   90.00
_cell.angle_beta   90.00
_cell.angle_gamma   90.00
#
_symmetry.space_group_name_H-M   'P 1'
#
loop_
_entity.id
_entity.type
_entity.pdbx_description
1 polymer ?
#
loop_
_entity_poly.entity_id
_entity_poly.type
_entity_poly.pdbx_seq_one_letter_code
_entity_poly.pdbx_strand_id
1 'polypeptide(L)'
;MSGIFAFGYAFVFMPPDDYIVYLMVMYGIIQNFLYLLLSMLPAAGCNRASNMARNTITSLPGWFPQQYKLLKMLVCQRYKNAFVLTLWKMYIIDEPLLMSALGTLVTYGFLVANISMIKDY
;
A
#
# COMPACT_ATOMS: atom_id res chain seq x y z
N MET A 1 -0.85 -8.25 -6.45
CA MET A 1 -1.39 -9.19 -5.44
C MET A 1 -1.60 -10.58 -6.04
N SER A 2 -2.44 -10.75 -7.08
CA SER A 2 -2.67 -12.05 -7.75
C SER A 2 -1.38 -12.75 -8.20
N GLY A 3 -0.43 -12.01 -8.79
CA GLY A 3 0.87 -12.57 -9.20
C GLY A 3 1.66 -13.17 -8.04
N ILE A 4 1.71 -12.51 -6.88
CA ILE A 4 2.43 -13.01 -5.70
C ILE A 4 1.80 -14.32 -5.20
N PHE A 5 0.47 -14.41 -5.21
CA PHE A 5 -0.22 -15.64 -4.84
C PHE A 5 0.00 -16.78 -5.83
N ALA A 6 -0.02 -16.49 -7.14
CA ALA A 6 0.22 -17.50 -8.16
C ALA A 6 1.65 -18.09 -8.07
N PHE A 7 2.66 -17.23 -7.96
CA PHE A 7 4.04 -17.68 -7.81
C PHE A 7 4.32 -18.31 -6.45
N GLY A 8 3.71 -17.81 -5.37
CA GLY A 8 3.82 -18.41 -4.03
C GLY A 8 3.17 -19.80 -3.96
N TYR A 9 2.03 -19.99 -4.63
CA TYR A 9 1.42 -21.32 -4.76
C TYR A 9 2.31 -22.27 -5.57
N ALA A 10 2.83 -21.80 -6.70
CA ALA A 10 3.78 -22.59 -7.50
C ALA A 10 5.01 -22.98 -6.68
N PHE A 11 5.54 -22.08 -5.85
CA PHE A 11 6.68 -22.36 -4.98
C PHE A 11 6.42 -23.49 -3.98
N VAL A 12 5.24 -23.53 -3.36
CA VAL A 12 4.91 -24.54 -2.32
C VAL A 12 4.65 -25.92 -2.92
N PHE A 13 3.99 -25.99 -4.08
CA PHE A 13 3.55 -27.27 -4.67
C PHE A 13 4.49 -27.82 -5.74
N MET A 14 5.58 -27.09 -6.08
CA MET A 14 6.52 -27.54 -7.09
C MET A 14 7.54 -28.54 -6.51
N PRO A 15 7.75 -29.70 -7.15
CA PRO A 15 8.82 -30.60 -6.77
C PRO A 15 10.19 -29.94 -7.00
N PRO A 16 11.17 -30.10 -6.08
CA PRO A 16 12.46 -29.41 -6.11
C PRO A 16 13.43 -29.92 -7.20
N ASP A 17 12.96 -30.67 -8.20
CA ASP A 17 13.80 -31.37 -9.16
C ASP A 17 14.45 -30.45 -10.21
N ASP A 18 13.83 -29.30 -10.52
CA ASP A 18 14.34 -28.35 -11.52
C ASP A 18 14.73 -27.00 -10.91
N TYR A 19 16.05 -26.81 -10.77
CA TYR A 19 16.66 -25.60 -10.23
C TYR A 19 16.34 -24.33 -11.05
N ILE A 20 16.21 -24.45 -12.36
CA ILE A 20 15.94 -23.30 -13.23
C ILE A 20 14.53 -22.79 -12.99
N VAL A 21 13.56 -23.69 -12.85
CA VAL A 21 12.18 -23.29 -12.59
C VAL A 21 12.04 -22.72 -11.18
N TYR A 22 12.74 -23.29 -10.20
CA TYR A 22 12.80 -22.72 -8.85
C TYR A 22 13.29 -21.25 -8.86
N LEU A 23 14.39 -20.96 -9.57
CA LEU A 23 14.89 -19.60 -9.72
C LEU A 23 13.88 -18.67 -10.42
N MET A 24 13.20 -19.16 -11.46
CA MET A 24 12.17 -18.40 -12.17
C MET A 24 11.00 -18.03 -11.27
N VAL A 25 10.54 -18.97 -10.43
CA VAL A 25 9.45 -18.74 -9.47
C VAL A 25 9.88 -17.72 -8.41
N MET A 26 11.08 -17.86 -7.85
CA MET A 26 11.62 -16.91 -6.85
C MET A 26 11.76 -15.50 -7.42
N TYR A 27 12.27 -15.39 -8.66
CA TYR A 27 12.32 -14.12 -9.37
C TYR A 27 10.93 -13.50 -9.55
N GLY A 28 9.95 -14.32 -9.95
CA GLY A 28 8.56 -13.90 -10.09
C GLY A 28 7.95 -13.36 -8.78
N ILE A 29 8.21 -14.00 -7.64
CA ILE A 29 7.77 -13.53 -6.31
C ILE A 29 8.38 -12.16 -6.02
N ILE A 30 9.70 -12.03 -6.14
CA ILE A 30 10.44 -10.79 -5.84
C ILE A 30 9.96 -9.65 -6.74
N GLN A 31 9.84 -9.89 -8.05
CA GLN A 31 9.41 -8.88 -9.01
C GLN A 31 7.99 -8.38 -8.73
N ASN A 32 7.04 -9.29 -8.47
CA ASN A 32 5.66 -8.90 -8.16
C ASN A 32 5.55 -8.15 -6.83
N PHE A 33 6.38 -8.49 -5.85
CA PHE A 33 6.46 -7.80 -4.58
C PHE A 33 7.05 -6.38 -4.75
N LEU A 34 8.09 -6.23 -5.56
CA LEU A 34 8.66 -4.92 -5.90
C LEU A 34 7.66 -4.03 -6.62
N TYR A 35 6.90 -4.55 -7.59
CA TYR A 35 5.86 -3.75 -8.25
C TYR A 35 4.76 -3.28 -7.30
N LEU A 36 4.36 -4.12 -6.35
CA LEU A 36 3.42 -3.73 -5.31
C LEU A 36 3.96 -2.53 -4.50
N LEU A 37 5.19 -2.64 -3.99
CA LEU A 37 5.83 -1.58 -3.21
C LEU A 37 6.04 -0.31 -4.03
N LEU A 38 6.51 -0.44 -5.27
CA LEU A 38 6.76 0.67 -6.18
C LEU A 38 5.48 1.47 -6.48
N SER A 39 4.32 0.80 -6.50
CA SER A 39 3.04 1.50 -6.71
C SER A 39 2.51 2.15 -5.42
N MET A 40 2.60 1.47 -4.28
CA MET A 40 1.97 1.91 -3.04
C MET A 40 2.80 2.94 -2.27
N LEU A 41 4.13 2.79 -2.21
CA LEU A 41 5.00 3.68 -1.45
C LEU A 41 4.96 5.15 -1.91
N PRO A 42 5.14 5.48 -3.21
CA PRO A 42 5.06 6.88 -3.65
C PRO A 42 3.66 7.46 -3.54
N ALA A 43 2.61 6.65 -3.75
CA ALA A 43 1.24 7.09 -3.57
C ALA A 43 0.94 7.43 -2.09
N ALA A 44 1.36 6.57 -1.15
CA ALA A 44 1.26 6.83 0.29
C ALA A 44 2.10 8.04 0.73
N GLY A 45 3.32 8.17 0.20
CA GLY A 45 4.19 9.32 0.48
C GLY A 45 3.59 10.64 0.00
N CYS A 46 3.03 10.66 -1.21
CA CYS A 46 2.38 11.85 -1.76
C CYS A 46 1.11 12.23 -0.96
N ASN A 47 0.29 11.25 -0.57
CA ASN A 47 -0.87 11.49 0.30
C ASN A 47 -0.46 12.04 1.67
N ARG A 48 0.57 11.46 2.29
CA ARG A 48 1.10 11.93 3.57
C ARG A 48 1.64 13.36 3.48
N ALA A 49 2.37 13.69 2.43
CA ALA A 49 2.89 15.04 2.18
C ALA A 49 1.76 16.05 1.94
N SER A 50 0.75 15.67 1.14
CA SER A 50 -0.46 16.48 0.89
C SER A 50 -1.21 16.76 2.19
N ASN A 51 -1.39 15.73 3.04
CA ASN A 51 -2.07 15.86 4.32
C ASN A 51 -1.26 16.72 5.33
N MET A 52 0.07 16.58 5.37
CA MET A 52 0.94 17.42 6.20
C MET A 52 0.90 18.88 5.76
N ALA A 53 1.00 19.16 4.45
CA ALA A 53 0.87 20.51 3.92
C ALA A 53 -0.49 21.12 4.27
N ARG A 54 -1.57 20.36 4.12
CA ARG A 54 -2.92 20.79 4.51
C ARG A 54 -3.02 21.12 5.98
N ASN A 55 -2.51 20.27 6.87
CA ASN A 55 -2.53 20.51 8.31
C ASN A 55 -1.80 21.81 8.67
N THR A 56 -0.62 22.04 8.09
CA THR A 56 0.14 23.29 8.27
C THR A 56 -0.64 24.51 7.78
N ILE A 57 -1.27 24.43 6.62
CA ILE A 57 -2.06 25.54 6.07
C ILE A 57 -3.33 25.79 6.91
N THR A 58 -3.94 24.75 7.47
CA THR A 58 -5.13 24.90 8.33
C THR A 58 -4.80 25.42 9.73
N SER A 59 -3.57 25.26 10.22
CA SER A 59 -3.12 25.81 11.51
C SER A 59 -2.65 27.27 11.39
N LEU A 60 -2.24 27.71 10.19
CA LEU A 60 -1.77 29.07 9.88
C LEU A 60 -2.70 30.20 10.40
N PRO A 61 -4.04 30.15 10.25
CA PRO A 61 -4.92 31.19 10.78
C PRO A 61 -4.76 31.39 12.29
N GLY A 62 -4.51 30.32 13.06
CA GLY A 62 -4.29 30.40 14.50
C GLY A 62 -2.99 31.10 14.89
N TRP A 63 -2.01 31.17 13.99
CA TRP A 63 -0.72 31.85 14.22
C TRP A 63 -0.80 33.35 13.95
N PHE A 64 -1.81 33.82 13.20
CA PHE A 64 -2.00 35.21 12.84
C PHE A 64 -3.36 35.74 13.31
N PRO A 65 -3.52 36.00 14.63
CA PRO A 65 -4.81 36.37 15.23
C PRO A 65 -5.42 37.65 14.64
N GLN A 66 -4.58 38.60 14.21
CA GLN A 66 -5.01 39.87 13.61
C GLN A 66 -5.74 39.71 12.27
N GLN A 67 -5.47 38.64 11.51
CA GLN A 67 -6.08 38.40 10.19
C GLN A 67 -6.83 37.05 10.13
N TYR A 68 -7.13 36.44 11.28
CA TYR A 68 -7.69 35.10 11.40
C TYR A 68 -8.89 34.85 10.49
N LYS A 69 -9.89 35.74 10.47
CA LYS A 69 -11.12 35.58 9.67
C LYS A 69 -10.83 35.55 8.17
N LEU A 70 -9.95 36.43 7.69
CA LEU A 70 -9.62 36.57 6.28
C LEU A 70 -8.74 35.40 5.81
N LEU A 71 -7.73 35.04 6.61
CA LEU A 71 -6.85 33.91 6.34
C LEU A 71 -7.61 32.58 6.34
N LYS A 72 -8.55 32.41 7.28
CA LYS A 72 -9.42 31.23 7.36
C LYS A 72 -10.33 31.11 6.13
N MET A 73 -10.93 32.20 5.66
CA MET A 73 -11.76 32.19 4.44
C MET A 73 -10.95 31.82 3.21
N LEU A 74 -9.77 32.42 3.03
CA LEU A 74 -8.87 32.14 1.89
C LEU A 74 -8.41 30.68 1.88
N VAL A 75 -8.01 30.15 3.04
CA VAL A 75 -7.62 28.75 3.18
C VAL A 75 -8.80 27.82 2.87
N CYS A 76 -9.98 28.11 3.41
CA CYS A 76 -11.16 27.27 3.21
C CYS A 76 -11.67 27.29 1.76
N GLN A 77 -11.59 28.43 1.06
CA GLN A 77 -11.93 28.52 -0.36
C GLN A 77 -10.92 27.79 -1.24
N ARG A 78 -9.62 27.93 -0.98
CA ARG A 78 -8.55 27.42 -1.87
C ARG A 78 -8.27 25.94 -1.67
N TYR A 79 -8.42 25.42 -0.44
CA TYR A 79 -8.09 24.04 -0.08
C TYR A 79 -9.33 23.18 0.22
N LYS A 80 -10.51 23.62 -0.23
CA LYS A 80 -11.77 22.86 -0.08
C LYS A 80 -11.71 21.52 -0.82
N ASN A 81 -11.02 21.49 -1.96
CA ASN A 81 -10.84 20.30 -2.77
C ASN A 81 -9.52 19.62 -2.37
N ALA A 82 -9.62 18.54 -1.62
CA ALA A 82 -8.46 17.73 -1.26
C ALA A 82 -8.01 16.90 -2.47
N PHE A 83 -6.76 17.07 -2.88
CA PHE A 83 -6.11 16.16 -3.82
C PHE A 83 -5.54 14.98 -3.03
N VAL A 84 -6.22 13.84 -3.14
CA VAL A 84 -5.83 12.57 -2.52
C VAL A 84 -5.72 11.55 -3.63
N LEU A 85 -4.56 10.89 -3.72
CA LEU A 85 -4.37 9.74 -4.59
C LEU A 85 -5.14 8.56 -4.00
N THR A 86 -6.19 8.15 -4.69
CA THR A 86 -7.03 7.02 -4.30
C THR A 86 -6.82 5.90 -5.29
N LEU A 87 -6.71 4.67 -4.77
CA LEU A 87 -6.88 3.48 -5.59
C LEU A 87 -8.39 3.33 -5.83
N TRP A 88 -8.79 3.42 -7.10
CA TRP A 88 -10.17 3.17 -7.53
C TRP A 88 -11.24 3.95 -6.74
N LYS A 89 -10.94 5.20 -6.33
CA LYS A 89 -11.86 6.12 -5.63
C LYS A 89 -12.39 5.64 -4.27
N MET A 90 -12.16 4.37 -3.90
CA MET A 90 -12.64 3.71 -2.69
C MET A 90 -11.59 3.65 -1.60
N TYR A 91 -10.31 3.50 -1.97
CA TYR A 91 -9.23 3.35 -0.99
C TYR A 91 -8.26 4.50 -1.12
N ILE A 92 -8.11 5.27 -0.04
CA ILE A 92 -6.99 6.20 0.07
C ILE A 92 -5.73 5.35 0.18
N ILE A 93 -4.75 5.60 -0.69
CA ILE A 93 -3.48 4.89 -0.63
C ILE A 93 -2.69 5.49 0.52
N ASP A 94 -2.90 4.95 1.73
CA ASP A 94 -2.19 5.34 2.95
C ASP A 94 -1.45 4.12 3.53
N GLU A 95 -0.53 4.37 4.45
CA GLU A 95 0.19 3.35 5.23
C GLU A 95 -0.67 2.18 5.76
N PRO A 96 -1.91 2.38 6.28
CA PRO A 96 -2.77 1.27 6.70
C PRO A 96 -3.17 0.33 5.56
N LEU A 97 -3.33 0.83 4.33
CA LEU A 97 -3.67 -0.03 3.18
C LEU A 97 -2.49 -0.94 2.82
N LEU A 98 -1.26 -0.40 2.90
CA LEU A 98 -0.04 -1.18 2.70
C LEU A 98 0.13 -2.24 3.80
N MET A 99 -0.12 -1.89 5.05
CA MET A 99 -0.08 -2.85 6.17
C MET A 99 -1.15 -3.94 6.03
N SER A 100 -2.35 -3.60 5.58
CA SER A 100 -3.41 -4.59 5.30
C SER A 100 -3.02 -5.52 4.15
N ALA A 101 -2.42 -4.99 3.08
CA ALA A 101 -1.94 -5.78 1.94
C ALA A 101 -0.81 -6.75 2.34
N LEU A 102 0.10 -6.33 3.22
CA LEU A 102 1.13 -7.23 3.78
C LEU A 102 0.53 -8.26 4.72
N GLY A 103 -0.38 -7.86 5.60
CA GLY A 103 -1.05 -8.76 6.55
C GLY A 103 -1.82 -9.86 5.82
N THR A 104 -2.59 -9.51 4.79
CA THR A 104 -3.29 -10.49 3.96
C THR A 104 -2.32 -11.48 3.30
N LEU A 105 -1.18 -11.01 2.79
CA LEU A 105 -0.16 -11.89 2.22
C LEU A 105 0.35 -12.93 3.23
N VAL A 106 0.63 -12.51 4.47
CA VAL A 106 1.07 -13.40 5.55
C VAL A 106 -0.04 -14.38 5.94
N THR A 107 -1.27 -13.90 6.14
CA THR A 107 -2.40 -14.76 6.52
C THR A 107 -2.67 -15.84 5.47
N TYR A 108 -2.70 -15.47 4.19
CA TYR A 108 -2.90 -16.43 3.11
C TYR A 108 -1.70 -17.38 2.97
N GLY A 109 -0.46 -16.90 3.16
CA GLY A 109 0.70 -17.77 3.20
C GLY A 109 0.60 -18.83 4.31
N PHE A 110 0.17 -18.44 5.50
CA PHE A 110 -0.06 -19.36 6.61
C PHE A 110 -1.17 -20.39 6.30
N LEU A 111 -2.27 -19.96 5.69
CA LEU A 111 -3.34 -20.87 5.27
C LEU A 111 -2.85 -21.91 4.25
N VAL A 112 -2.08 -21.47 3.24
CA VAL A 112 -1.51 -22.38 2.23
C VAL A 112 -0.54 -23.38 2.87
N ALA A 113 0.30 -22.93 3.80
CA ALA A 113 1.23 -23.81 4.51
C ALA A 113 0.49 -24.90 5.32
N ASN A 114 -0.59 -24.54 6.03
CA ASN A 114 -1.39 -25.51 6.79
C ASN A 114 -2.12 -26.51 5.89
N ILE A 115 -2.70 -26.07 4.77
CA ILE A 115 -3.35 -26.96 3.80
C ILE A 115 -2.34 -27.95 3.21
N SER A 116 -1.11 -27.51 2.98
CA SER A 116 -0.05 -28.36 2.45
C SER A 116 0.35 -29.45 3.47
N MET A 117 0.51 -29.09 4.76
CA MET A 117 0.78 -30.08 5.82
C MET A 117 -0.31 -31.14 5.98
N ILE A 118 -1.58 -30.81 5.75
CA ILE A 118 -2.69 -31.77 5.83
C ILE A 118 -2.66 -32.77 4.67
N LYS A 119 -2.13 -32.36 3.51
CA LYS A 119 -2.12 -33.18 2.29
C LYS A 119 -1.02 -34.26 2.29
N ASP A 120 -0.03 -34.13 3.17
CA ASP A 120 1.08 -35.08 3.33
C ASP A 120 0.79 -36.20 4.36
N TYR A 121 -0.42 -36.23 4.94
CA TYR A 121 -0.96 -37.31 5.78
C TYR A 121 -1.99 -38.16 5.02
#